data_AF-A0A2N2SCU5-F1
#
_entry.id   AF-A0A2N2SCU5-F1
#
_cell.length_a   1.000
_cell.length_b   1.000
_cell.length_c   1.000
_cell.angle_alpha   90.00
_cell.angle_beta   90.00
_cell.angle_gamma   90.00
#
_symmetry.space_group_name_H-M   'P 1'
#
loop_
_entity.id
_entity.type
_entity.pdbx_description
1 polymer ?
#
loop_
_entity_poly.entity_id
_entity_poly.type
_entity_poly.pdbx_seq_one_letter_code
_entity_poly.pdbx_strand_id
1 'polypeptide(L)'
;MKKLLLIVASVIAFSVNPAFAAVDINTATAAQLESVDGIGPKKAEAIVEYRKKNGSFKSVDDLENVKGLGKASIDKMRNELTVGAAKKTAAAPAKK
;
A
#
# COMPACT_ATOMS: atom_id res chain seq x y z
N MET A 1 27.97 -7.94 -50.82
CA MET A 1 28.10 -9.19 -50.05
C MET A 1 28.95 -8.88 -48.83
N LYS A 2 28.59 -9.04 -47.56
CA LYS A 2 27.49 -9.68 -46.83
C LYS A 2 27.49 -8.98 -45.46
N LYS A 3 26.29 -8.65 -44.94
CA LYS A 3 25.82 -8.81 -43.53
C LYS A 3 26.79 -8.32 -42.44
N LEU A 4 26.40 -7.47 -41.49
CA LEU A 4 25.58 -7.87 -40.34
C LEU A 4 25.54 -6.63 -39.40
N LEU A 5 24.44 -5.89 -39.35
CA LEU A 5 23.50 -5.87 -38.23
C LEU A 5 24.19 -5.79 -36.85
N LEU A 6 24.38 -4.56 -36.35
CA LEU A 6 24.54 -4.30 -34.92
C LEU A 6 23.31 -3.56 -34.41
N ILE A 7 22.75 -4.19 -33.40
CA ILE A 7 21.43 -4.04 -32.82
C ILE A 7 21.36 -2.72 -32.04
N VAL A 8 20.55 -1.77 -32.50
CA VAL A 8 20.12 -0.62 -31.68
C VAL A 8 18.91 -1.06 -30.86
N ALA A 9 19.14 -1.89 -29.84
CA ALA A 9 18.12 -2.20 -28.83
C ALA A 9 18.29 -1.24 -27.66
N SER A 10 18.03 0.05 -27.90
CA SER A 10 17.84 1.04 -26.83
C SER A 10 16.40 0.94 -26.31
N VAL A 11 16.07 -0.19 -25.69
CA VAL A 11 14.78 -0.35 -24.98
C VAL A 11 15.00 0.11 -23.54
N ILE A 12 14.74 1.40 -23.34
CA ILE A 12 14.13 2.02 -22.16
C ILE A 12 14.31 1.22 -20.86
N ALA A 13 15.32 1.60 -20.07
CA ALA A 13 15.39 1.28 -18.65
C ALA A 13 14.18 1.93 -17.95
N PHE A 14 13.06 1.22 -17.92
CA PHE A 14 11.91 1.57 -17.08
C PHE A 14 12.36 1.39 -15.64
N SER A 15 12.82 2.49 -15.04
CA SER A 15 13.11 2.56 -13.61
C SER A 15 11.78 2.36 -12.89
N VAL A 16 11.46 1.10 -12.58
CA VAL A 16 10.48 0.76 -11.55
C VAL A 16 11.06 1.31 -10.25
N ASN A 17 10.66 2.53 -9.90
CA ASN A 17 10.88 3.08 -8.58
C ASN A 17 9.77 2.48 -7.72
N PRO A 18 10.02 1.46 -6.88
CA PRO A 18 9.01 1.01 -5.94
C PRO A 18 8.79 2.17 -4.97
N ALA A 19 7.82 3.02 -5.28
CA ALA A 19 7.25 3.90 -4.29
C ALA A 19 6.58 2.96 -3.29
N PHE A 20 7.26 2.65 -2.20
CA PHE A 20 6.66 2.09 -1.00
C PHE A 20 5.70 3.15 -0.45
N ALA A 21 4.56 3.29 -1.11
CA ALA A 21 3.47 4.12 -0.66
C ALA A 21 2.87 3.42 0.55
N ALA A 22 2.77 4.15 1.66
CA ALA A 22 2.12 3.66 2.86
C ALA A 22 0.72 3.12 2.52
N VAL A 23 0.41 1.94 3.05
CA VAL A 23 -0.87 1.26 2.86
C VAL A 23 -1.93 1.97 3.68
N ASP A 24 -2.96 2.47 3.02
CA ASP A 24 -4.07 3.14 3.70
C ASP A 24 -5.02 2.12 4.31
N ILE A 25 -5.11 2.07 5.63
CA ILE A 25 -5.93 1.06 6.35
C ILE A 25 -7.44 1.21 6.11
N ASN A 26 -7.89 2.40 5.70
CA ASN A 26 -9.30 2.64 5.41
C ASN A 26 -9.71 2.16 4.01
N THR A 27 -8.77 2.10 3.07
CA THR A 27 -9.07 1.78 1.66
C THR A 27 -8.44 0.48 1.16
N ALA A 28 -7.36 0.01 1.81
CA ALA A 28 -6.63 -1.17 1.40
C ALA A 28 -7.50 -2.44 1.45
N THR A 29 -7.26 -3.35 0.51
CA THR A 29 -7.82 -4.69 0.53
C THR A 29 -7.08 -5.57 1.54
N ALA A 30 -7.65 -6.74 1.89
CA ALA A 30 -6.96 -7.68 2.78
C ALA A 30 -5.57 -8.06 2.25
N ALA A 31 -5.46 -8.37 0.95
CA ALA A 31 -4.20 -8.69 0.29
C ALA A 31 -3.17 -7.53 0.34
N GLN A 32 -3.63 -6.28 0.27
CA GLN A 32 -2.75 -5.10 0.41
C GLN A 32 -2.31 -4.87 1.86
N LEU A 33 -3.14 -5.25 2.84
CA LEU A 33 -2.74 -5.21 4.23
C LEU A 33 -1.73 -6.32 4.54
N GLU A 34 -1.86 -7.49 3.91
CA GLU A 34 -0.91 -8.61 4.06
C GLU A 34 0.50 -8.32 3.52
N SER A 35 0.68 -7.30 2.68
CA SER A 35 2.02 -6.89 2.24
C SER A 35 2.81 -6.13 3.31
N VAL A 36 2.17 -5.76 4.42
CA VAL A 36 2.77 -5.03 5.54
C VAL A 36 3.38 -6.02 6.53
N ASP A 37 4.64 -5.81 6.90
CA ASP A 37 5.32 -6.75 7.79
C ASP A 37 4.60 -6.86 9.15
N GLY A 38 4.30 -8.09 9.55
CA GLY A 38 3.54 -8.38 10.77
C GLY A 38 2.01 -8.37 10.63
N ILE A 39 1.44 -8.10 9.44
CA ILE A 39 0.02 -8.33 9.14
C ILE A 39 -0.13 -9.64 8.37
N GLY A 40 -0.64 -10.67 9.03
CA GLY A 40 -1.06 -11.92 8.37
C GLY A 40 -2.53 -11.91 7.96
N PRO A 41 -3.01 -12.95 7.26
CA PRO A 41 -4.38 -13.01 6.71
C PRO A 41 -5.46 -12.80 7.78
N LYS A 42 -5.31 -13.40 8.95
CA LYS A 42 -6.26 -13.23 10.08
C LYS A 42 -6.34 -11.78 10.57
N LYS A 43 -5.20 -11.06 10.58
CA LYS A 43 -5.16 -9.65 11.01
C LYS A 43 -5.75 -8.75 9.93
N ALA A 44 -5.42 -9.00 8.67
CA ALA A 44 -5.98 -8.28 7.53
C ALA A 44 -7.51 -8.40 7.47
N GLU A 45 -8.04 -9.61 7.64
CA GLU A 45 -9.49 -9.84 7.75
C GLU A 45 -10.11 -9.08 8.93
N ALA A 46 -9.48 -9.12 10.11
CA ALA A 46 -9.96 -8.41 11.29
C ALA A 46 -10.00 -6.89 11.10
N ILE A 47 -9.03 -6.30 10.40
CA ILE A 47 -9.01 -4.86 10.07
C ILE A 47 -10.19 -4.52 9.14
N VAL A 48 -10.40 -5.32 8.09
CA VAL A 48 -11.50 -5.13 7.13
C VAL A 48 -12.85 -5.29 7.82
N GLU A 49 -13.00 -6.27 8.71
CA GLU A 49 -14.22 -6.49 9.49
C GLU A 49 -14.47 -5.35 10.49
N TYR A 50 -13.42 -4.90 11.18
CA TYR A 50 -13.51 -3.79 12.12
C TYR A 50 -14.04 -2.52 11.43
N ARG A 51 -13.45 -2.12 10.28
CA ARG A 51 -13.91 -0.92 9.58
C ARG A 51 -15.32 -1.03 9.01
N LYS A 52 -15.76 -2.25 8.68
CA LYS A 52 -17.15 -2.51 8.25
C LYS A 52 -18.15 -2.34 9.39
N LYS A 53 -17.77 -2.70 10.62
CA LYS A 53 -18.64 -2.67 11.80
C LYS A 53 -18.60 -1.33 12.55
N ASN A 54 -17.40 -0.77 12.71
CA ASN A 54 -17.15 0.40 13.56
C ASN A 54 -16.91 1.69 12.75
N GLY A 55 -16.77 1.59 11.44
CA GLY A 55 -16.43 2.71 10.56
C GLY A 55 -14.92 2.90 10.37
N SER A 56 -14.54 3.97 9.68
CA SER A 56 -13.14 4.26 9.35
C SER A 56 -12.27 4.51 10.58
N PHE A 57 -11.01 4.09 10.51
CA PHE A 57 -9.96 4.42 11.46
C PHE A 57 -9.57 5.89 11.34
N LYS A 58 -9.43 6.58 12.48
CA LYS A 58 -8.99 7.98 12.56
C LYS A 58 -7.48 8.11 12.67
N SER A 59 -6.83 7.08 13.22
CA SER A 59 -5.38 7.01 13.43
C SER A 59 -4.88 5.58 13.18
N VAL A 60 -3.58 5.42 12.94
CA VAL A 60 -2.97 4.08 12.91
C VAL A 60 -3.05 3.41 14.28
N ASP A 61 -3.04 4.20 15.36
CA ASP A 61 -3.13 3.72 16.74
C ASP A 61 -4.52 3.08 17.04
N ASP A 62 -5.56 3.47 16.29
CA ASP A 62 -6.90 2.86 16.41
C ASP A 62 -6.92 1.35 16.06
N LEU A 63 -5.86 0.85 15.39
CA LEU A 63 -5.69 -0.58 15.12
C LEU A 63 -5.56 -1.42 16.39
N GLU A 64 -5.22 -0.83 17.55
CA GLU A 64 -5.22 -1.51 18.85
C GLU A 64 -6.60 -2.07 19.23
N ASN A 65 -7.67 -1.50 18.68
CA ASN A 65 -9.04 -1.99 18.88
C ASN A 65 -9.37 -3.23 18.04
N VAL A 66 -8.49 -3.61 17.12
CA VAL A 66 -8.67 -4.79 16.26
C VAL A 66 -8.09 -6.02 16.98
N LYS A 67 -8.90 -7.07 17.10
CA LYS A 67 -8.50 -8.31 17.77
C LYS A 67 -7.25 -8.91 17.12
N GLY A 68 -6.18 -9.06 17.91
CA GLY A 68 -4.91 -9.66 17.47
C GLY A 68 -3.88 -8.66 16.93
N LEU A 69 -4.16 -7.36 16.94
CA LEU A 69 -3.18 -6.30 16.75
C LEU A 69 -2.79 -5.71 18.11
N GLY A 70 -1.56 -5.97 18.53
CA GLY A 70 -1.01 -5.37 19.74
C GLY A 70 -0.12 -4.19 19.41
N LYS A 71 0.06 -3.28 20.36
CA LYS A 71 0.91 -2.09 20.25
C LYS A 71 2.29 -2.36 19.65
N ALA A 72 2.95 -3.44 20.08
CA ALA A 72 4.27 -3.80 19.58
C ALA A 72 4.30 -4.18 18.08
N SER A 73 3.21 -4.71 17.54
CA SER A 73 3.09 -4.95 16.10
C SER A 73 2.83 -3.63 15.37
N ILE A 74 1.91 -2.82 15.90
CA ILE A 74 1.51 -1.53 15.32
C ILE A 74 2.71 -0.58 15.22
N ASP A 75 3.53 -0.48 16.28
CA ASP A 75 4.73 0.36 16.30
C ASP A 75 5.73 0.00 15.18
N LYS A 76 5.82 -1.28 14.79
CA LYS A 76 6.71 -1.73 13.71
C LYS A 76 6.17 -1.37 12.33
N MET A 77 4.86 -1.51 12.13
CA MET A 77 4.19 -1.23 10.85
C MET A 77 3.76 0.22 10.69
N ARG A 78 3.90 1.07 11.71
CA ARG A 78 3.43 2.47 11.71
C ARG A 78 3.98 3.29 10.54
N ASN A 79 5.19 2.99 10.09
CA ASN A 79 5.82 3.67 8.96
C ASN A 79 5.30 3.18 7.59
N GLU A 80 4.67 2.01 7.55
CA GLU A 80 4.10 1.40 6.33
C GLU A 80 2.58 1.61 6.24
N LEU A 81 1.94 2.13 7.29
CA LEU A 81 0.49 2.33 7.37
C LEU A 81 0.10 3.81 7.40
N THR A 82 -1.05 4.13 6.83
CA THR A 82 -1.63 5.48 6.88
C THR A 82 -3.15 5.44 7.03
N VAL A 83 -3.72 6.54 7.51
CA VAL A 83 -5.17 6.78 7.61
C VAL A 83 -5.53 8.02 6.80
N GLY A 84 -5.85 7.84 5.51
CA GLY A 84 -6.34 8.95 4.71
C GLY A 84 -5.34 10.09 4.53
N ALA A 85 -4.29 9.84 3.74
CA ALA A 85 -3.84 10.83 2.76
C ALA A 85 -4.60 10.60 1.45
N ALA A 86 -5.94 10.59 1.51
CA ALA A 86 -6.75 10.60 0.32
C ALA A 86 -6.46 11.92 -0.41
N LYS A 87 -5.68 11.84 -1.51
CA LYS A 87 -5.53 12.87 -2.56
C LYS A 87 -4.41 13.91 -2.38
N LYS A 88 -3.17 13.48 -2.58
CA LYS A 88 -2.11 14.27 -3.23
C LYS A 88 -1.26 13.31 -4.08
N THR A 89 -1.81 12.64 -5.10
CA THR A 89 -1.52 12.96 -6.50
C THR A 89 -2.20 11.90 -7.38
N ALA A 90 -3.43 12.15 -7.85
CA ALA A 90 -4.03 11.41 -8.98
C ALA A 90 -5.30 12.12 -9.50
N ALA A 91 -5.15 13.39 -9.86
CA ALA A 91 -5.99 14.14 -10.81
C ALA A 91 -5.30 15.50 -10.99
N ALA A 92 -4.91 16.02 -12.15
CA ALA A 92 -4.83 15.59 -13.55
C ALA A 92 -3.76 16.52 -14.20
N PRO A 93 -3.52 16.45 -15.51
CA PRO A 93 -4.01 17.63 -16.23
C PRO A 93 -4.85 17.26 -17.45
N ALA A 94 -5.96 17.99 -17.57
CA ALA A 94 -6.71 18.16 -18.79
C ALA A 94 -5.80 18.61 -19.94
N LYS A 95 -6.10 18.14 -21.16
CA LYS A 95 -5.86 18.94 -22.36
C LYS A 95 -7.19 19.06 -23.11
N LYS A 96 -7.47 20.30 -23.50
CA LYS A 96 -8.65 20.80 -24.20
C LYS A 96 -8.99 20.02 -25.46
#